data_AF-A0A5E4Q3L1-F1
#
_entry.id   AF-A0A5E4Q3L1-F1
#
_cell.length_a   1.000
_cell.length_b   1.000
_cell.length_c   1.000
_cell.angle_alpha   90.00
_cell.angle_beta   90.00
_cell.angle_gamma   90.00
#
_symmetry.space_group_name_H-M   'P 1'
#
loop_
_entity.id
_entity.type
_entity.pdbx_description
1 polymer ?
#
loop_
_entity_poly.entity_id
_entity_poly.type
_entity_poly.pdbx_seq_one_letter_code
_entity_poly.pdbx_strand_id
1 'polypeptide(L)'
;MLGTEHHTRNSITFILYKVRLKSKDEKTEAVLYFNKSVQDAAWSSTPPLSSRNRDTHVAKHIFDLIIKKRRIRKRWQTTRDPVAKKQLNHANRQLKRTLEKDRNDGFHNYLTSLDATASSDYSLWKATRRLKRPVNVSPPI
;
A
#
# COMPACT_ATOMS: atom_id res chain seq x y z
N MET A 1 17.43 25.36 2.68
CA MET A 1 17.69 23.90 2.61
C MET A 1 17.42 23.33 3.99
N LEU A 2 16.30 22.62 4.11
CA LEU A 2 15.69 22.19 5.37
C LEU A 2 16.39 20.93 5.89
N GLY A 3 17.18 21.09 6.96
CA GLY A 3 17.64 19.99 7.79
C GLY A 3 16.53 19.56 8.74
N THR A 4 15.63 18.71 8.28
CA THR A 4 15.00 17.72 9.16
C THR A 4 16.11 16.81 9.65
N GLU A 5 16.41 16.73 10.95
CA GLU A 5 16.81 15.52 11.70
C GLU A 5 16.96 15.90 13.20
N HIS A 6 16.53 15.01 14.10
CA HIS A 6 16.70 15.05 15.58
C HIS A 6 15.59 15.63 16.48
N HIS A 7 14.32 15.69 16.07
CA HIS A 7 13.25 16.11 17.00
C HIS A 7 12.66 15.00 17.90
N THR A 8 13.02 13.72 17.70
CA THR A 8 12.32 12.60 18.38
C THR A 8 13.10 11.93 19.51
N ARG A 9 14.40 12.24 19.69
CA ARG A 9 15.21 11.63 20.77
C ARG A 9 15.20 12.42 22.08
N ASN A 10 14.70 13.65 22.10
CA ASN A 10 14.77 14.54 23.26
C ASN A 10 13.43 14.79 23.98
N SER A 11 12.29 14.38 23.43
CA SER A 11 10.99 14.65 24.08
C SER A 11 10.77 13.79 25.33
N ILE A 12 11.00 12.47 25.25
CA ILE A 12 10.70 11.57 26.37
C ILE A 12 11.63 11.82 27.57
N THR A 13 12.91 12.11 27.30
CA THR A 13 13.91 12.41 28.34
C THR A 13 13.67 13.75 29.03
N PHE A 14 13.08 14.73 28.34
CA PHE A 14 12.76 16.05 28.90
C PHE A 14 11.51 16.04 29.80
N ILE A 15 10.55 15.15 29.52
CA ILE A 15 9.27 15.03 30.25
C ILE A 15 9.46 14.58 31.70
N LEU A 16 10.44 13.72 31.97
CA LEU A 16 10.65 13.13 33.30
C LEU A 16 11.27 14.10 34.33
N TYR A 17 11.85 15.22 33.91
CA TYR A 17 12.67 16.07 34.79
C TYR A 17 11.89 17.15 35.57
N LYS A 18 10.60 17.38 35.27
CA LYS A 18 9.86 18.53 35.81
C LYS A 18 9.03 18.29 37.08
N VAL A 19 8.74 17.04 37.44
CA VAL A 19 7.89 16.73 38.61
C VAL A 19 8.73 16.15 39.73
N ARG A 20 8.76 16.83 40.89
CA ARG A 20 9.34 16.29 42.13
C ARG A 20 8.48 15.11 42.59
N LEU A 21 9.06 14.02 43.09
CA LEU A 21 8.30 12.80 43.45
C LEU A 21 8.29 12.55 44.98
N LYS A 22 8.35 13.62 45.77
CA LYS A 22 8.55 13.54 47.23
C LYS A 22 7.23 13.29 47.95
N SER A 23 6.15 13.92 47.53
CA SER A 23 4.81 13.74 48.09
C SER A 23 3.99 12.70 47.33
N LYS A 24 2.95 12.16 47.97
CA LYS A 24 1.97 11.26 47.34
C LYS A 24 1.21 11.97 46.21
N ASP A 25 0.92 13.26 46.38
CA ASP A 25 0.19 14.07 45.39
C ASP A 25 1.05 14.37 44.16
N GLU A 26 2.36 14.60 44.35
CA GLU A 26 3.24 14.84 43.19
C GLU A 26 3.45 13.55 42.37
N LYS A 27 3.38 12.37 43.00
CA LYS A 27 3.43 11.08 42.31
C LYS A 27 2.18 10.85 41.46
N THR A 28 0.99 11.21 41.96
CA THR A 28 -0.24 11.09 41.18
C THR A 28 -0.22 12.07 40.00
N GLU A 29 0.27 13.28 40.21
CA GLU A 29 0.47 14.27 39.14
C GLU A 29 1.44 13.77 38.05
N ALA A 30 2.57 13.17 38.45
CA ALA A 30 3.53 12.60 37.52
C ALA A 30 2.93 11.48 36.65
N VAL A 31 2.10 10.61 37.24
CA VAL A 31 1.41 9.54 36.51
C VAL A 31 0.40 10.11 35.51
N LEU A 32 -0.37 11.13 35.91
CA LEU A 32 -1.32 11.80 35.01
C LEU A 32 -0.59 12.48 33.84
N TYR A 33 0.50 13.17 34.11
CA TYR A 33 1.30 13.84 33.08
C TYR A 33 1.91 12.84 32.09
N PHE A 34 2.46 11.72 32.59
CA PHE A 34 2.97 10.65 31.75
C PHE A 34 1.89 10.06 30.83
N ASN A 35 0.73 9.70 31.39
CA ASN A 35 -0.37 9.14 30.62
C ASN A 35 -0.85 10.10 29.54
N LYS A 36 -1.00 11.39 29.88
CA LYS A 36 -1.40 12.42 28.93
C LYS A 36 -0.37 12.57 27.81
N SER A 37 0.92 12.59 28.13
CA SER A 37 1.97 12.71 27.12
C SER A 37 2.00 11.51 26.17
N VAL A 38 1.81 10.29 26.68
CA VAL A 38 1.72 9.08 25.86
C VAL A 38 0.47 9.13 24.96
N GLN A 39 -0.67 9.58 25.49
CA GLN A 39 -1.91 9.73 24.72
C GLN A 39 -1.77 10.79 23.62
N ASP A 40 -1.24 11.96 23.94
CA ASP A 40 -1.00 13.05 23.00
C ASP A 40 -0.02 12.64 21.89
N ALA A 41 1.04 11.90 22.25
CA ALA A 41 1.98 11.33 21.29
C ALA A 41 1.32 10.28 20.38
N ALA A 42 0.48 9.42 20.95
CA ALA A 42 -0.24 8.39 20.19
C ALA A 42 -1.24 9.03 19.21
N TRP A 43 -1.99 10.04 19.64
CA TRP A 43 -2.95 10.76 18.79
C TRP A 43 -2.27 11.59 17.70
N SER A 44 -1.21 12.31 18.02
CA SER A 44 -0.45 13.08 17.02
C SER A 44 0.23 12.18 15.97
N SER A 45 0.64 10.97 16.37
CA SER A 45 1.31 10.02 15.48
C SER A 45 0.34 9.12 14.70
N THR A 46 -0.92 9.01 15.12
CA THR A 46 -1.93 8.17 14.49
C THR A 46 -2.90 9.06 13.70
N PRO A 47 -2.71 9.23 12.38
CA PRO A 47 -3.66 9.99 11.59
C PRO A 47 -5.04 9.32 11.66
N PRO A 48 -6.14 10.10 11.68
CA PRO A 48 -7.48 9.53 11.69
C PRO A 48 -7.63 8.60 10.48
N LEU A 49 -8.16 7.40 10.73
CA LEU A 49 -8.42 6.42 9.70
C LEU A 49 -9.44 7.03 8.72
N SER A 50 -8.93 7.63 7.64
CA SER A 50 -9.77 7.99 6.50
C SER A 50 -10.34 6.68 5.99
N SER A 51 -11.63 6.45 6.25
CA SER A 51 -12.44 5.43 5.60
C SER A 51 -12.62 5.83 4.14
N ARG A 52 -11.51 5.86 3.40
CA ARG A 52 -11.58 5.96 1.96
C ARG A 52 -12.12 4.62 1.53
N ASN A 53 -13.44 4.56 1.34
CA ASN A 53 -14.14 3.52 0.60
C ASN A 53 -13.54 3.53 -0.80
N ARG A 54 -12.37 2.93 -0.93
CA ARG A 54 -11.84 2.54 -2.22
C ARG A 54 -12.66 1.31 -2.54
N ASP A 55 -13.75 1.50 -3.27
CA ASP A 55 -14.42 0.45 -4.02
C ASP A 55 -13.43 -0.05 -5.09
N THR A 56 -12.38 -0.68 -4.60
CA THR A 56 -11.49 -1.50 -5.40
C THR A 56 -12.18 -2.82 -5.47
N HIS A 57 -13.02 -2.98 -6.50
CA HIS A 57 -13.61 -4.26 -6.89
C HIS A 57 -12.50 -5.16 -7.44
N VAL A 58 -11.51 -5.46 -6.61
CA VAL A 58 -10.52 -6.49 -6.87
C VAL A 58 -11.20 -7.79 -6.49
N ALA A 59 -11.28 -8.71 -7.45
CA ALA A 59 -11.95 -9.99 -7.24
C ALA A 59 -11.37 -10.69 -6.00
N LYS A 60 -12.25 -11.22 -5.14
CA LYS A 60 -11.91 -11.86 -3.86
C LYS A 60 -10.74 -12.84 -3.97
N HIS A 61 -10.69 -13.59 -5.06
CA HIS A 61 -9.63 -14.56 -5.33
C HIS A 61 -8.21 -13.93 -5.40
N ILE A 62 -8.06 -12.71 -5.93
CA ILE A 62 -6.77 -12.00 -5.99
C ILE A 62 -6.35 -11.57 -4.58
N PHE A 63 -7.28 -11.11 -3.76
CA PHE A 63 -7.01 -10.79 -2.35
C PHE A 63 -6.52 -12.01 -1.58
N ASP A 64 -7.17 -13.16 -1.77
CA ASP A 64 -6.77 -14.41 -1.12
C ASP A 64 -5.33 -14.80 -1.51
N LEU A 65 -4.96 -14.64 -2.79
CA LEU A 65 -3.58 -14.86 -3.25
C LEU A 65 -2.58 -13.88 -2.61
N ILE A 66 -2.95 -12.60 -2.46
CA ILE A 66 -2.11 -11.60 -1.79
C ILE A 66 -1.90 -11.97 -0.31
N ILE A 67 -2.96 -12.36 0.40
CA ILE A 67 -2.90 -12.76 1.80
C ILE A 67 -2.01 -14.00 1.94
N LYS A 68 -2.22 -15.02 1.11
CA LYS A 68 -1.39 -16.24 1.08
C LYS A 68 0.09 -15.91 0.87
N LYS A 69 0.40 -15.05 -0.11
CA LYS A 69 1.77 -14.59 -0.38
C LYS A 69 2.39 -13.87 0.81
N ARG A 70 1.64 -12.97 1.47
CA ARG A 70 2.10 -12.24 2.67
C ARG A 70 2.41 -13.20 3.83
N ARG A 71 1.56 -14.20 4.07
CA ARG A 71 1.78 -15.24 5.09
C ARG A 71 3.07 -16.02 4.84
N ILE A 72 3.28 -16.47 3.60
CA ILE A 72 4.51 -17.22 3.22
C ILE A 72 5.75 -16.32 3.34
N ARG A 73 5.65 -15.04 2.94
CA ARG A 73 6.75 -14.08 3.10
C ARG A 73 7.13 -13.91 4.57
N LYS A 74 6.14 -13.75 5.46
CA LYS A 74 6.39 -13.66 6.91
C LYS A 74 7.16 -14.89 7.40
N ARG A 75 6.68 -16.10 7.06
CA ARG A 75 7.37 -17.35 7.40
C ARG A 75 8.81 -17.37 6.90
N TRP A 76 9.05 -17.05 5.64
CA TRP A 76 10.40 -17.02 5.07
C TRP A 76 11.31 -15.97 5.74
N GLN A 77 10.79 -14.78 6.04
CA GLN A 77 11.57 -13.73 6.71
C GLN A 77 11.99 -14.12 8.13
N THR A 78 11.11 -14.81 8.86
CA THR A 78 11.38 -15.29 10.23
C THR A 78 12.31 -16.51 10.24
N THR A 79 12.05 -17.51 9.41
CA THR A 79 12.73 -18.82 9.48
C THR A 79 13.91 -18.95 8.53
N ARG A 80 13.97 -18.14 7.48
CA ARG A 80 14.93 -18.24 6.35
C ARG A 80 14.98 -19.62 5.66
N ASP A 81 13.93 -20.43 5.83
CA ASP A 81 13.82 -21.77 5.27
C ASP A 81 13.73 -21.76 3.72
N PRO A 82 14.55 -22.56 3.00
CA PRO A 82 14.51 -22.67 1.54
C PRO A 82 13.17 -23.20 1.00
N VAL A 83 12.46 -24.07 1.73
CA VAL A 83 11.14 -24.56 1.32
C VAL A 83 10.13 -23.41 1.31
N ALA A 84 10.13 -22.60 2.37
CA ALA A 84 9.32 -21.38 2.44
C ALA A 84 9.69 -20.38 1.31
N LYS A 85 10.97 -20.27 0.92
CA LYS A 85 11.37 -19.45 -0.24
C LYS A 85 10.80 -19.98 -1.56
N LYS A 86 10.85 -21.30 -1.80
CA LYS A 86 10.27 -21.92 -2.99
C LYS A 86 8.76 -21.65 -3.07
N GLN A 87 8.06 -21.81 -1.95
CA GLN A 87 6.63 -21.48 -1.84
C GLN A 87 6.35 -20.00 -2.12
N LEU A 88 7.18 -19.09 -1.62
CA LEU A 88 7.04 -17.65 -1.87
C LEU A 88 7.19 -17.33 -3.36
N ASN A 89 8.19 -17.92 -4.01
CA ASN A 89 8.41 -17.75 -5.45
C ASN A 89 7.24 -18.27 -6.27
N HIS A 90 6.70 -19.44 -5.91
CA HIS A 90 5.48 -19.98 -6.53
C HIS A 90 4.29 -19.03 -6.35
N ALA A 91 4.02 -18.57 -5.12
CA ALA A 91 2.93 -17.63 -4.84
C ALA A 91 3.08 -16.30 -5.60
N ASN A 92 4.31 -15.79 -5.77
CA ASN A 92 4.58 -14.62 -6.60
C ASN A 92 4.23 -14.86 -8.07
N ARG A 93 4.68 -15.99 -8.65
CA ARG A 93 4.38 -16.33 -10.06
C ARG A 93 2.88 -16.52 -10.28
N GLN A 94 2.21 -17.21 -9.36
CA GLN A 94 0.77 -17.42 -9.42
C GLN A 94 0.03 -16.09 -9.41
N LEU A 95 0.31 -15.21 -8.45
CA LEU A 95 -0.31 -13.88 -8.38
C LEU A 95 -0.04 -13.06 -9.65
N LYS A 96 1.19 -13.08 -10.16
CA LYS A 96 1.55 -12.37 -11.40
C LYS A 96 0.70 -12.85 -12.58
N ARG A 97 0.64 -14.17 -12.79
CA ARG A 97 -0.17 -14.77 -13.88
C ARG A 97 -1.65 -14.43 -13.74
N THR A 98 -2.19 -14.48 -12.53
CA THR A 98 -3.60 -14.13 -12.28
C THR A 98 -3.88 -12.67 -12.62
N LEU A 99 -3.00 -11.74 -12.21
CA LEU A 99 -3.15 -10.32 -12.53
C LEU A 99 -3.01 -10.03 -14.04
N GLU A 100 -2.07 -10.70 -14.71
CA GLU A 100 -1.92 -10.59 -16.17
C GLU A 100 -3.15 -11.13 -16.90
N LYS A 101 -3.69 -12.25 -16.45
CA LYS A 101 -4.94 -12.82 -16.99
C LYS A 101 -6.11 -11.86 -16.78
N ASP A 102 -6.34 -11.39 -15.56
CA ASP A 102 -7.43 -10.46 -15.24
C ASP A 102 -7.36 -9.17 -16.09
N ARG A 103 -6.15 -8.63 -16.27
CA ARG A 103 -5.91 -7.48 -17.16
C ARG A 103 -6.21 -7.81 -18.62
N ASN A 104 -5.76 -8.96 -19.11
CA ASN A 104 -6.00 -9.37 -20.50
C ASN A 104 -7.47 -9.64 -20.75
N ASP A 105 -8.16 -10.33 -19.85
CA ASP A 105 -9.59 -10.60 -19.93
C ASP A 105 -10.37 -9.27 -19.93
N GLY A 106 -10.02 -8.32 -19.05
CA GLY A 106 -10.59 -6.96 -19.07
C GLY A 106 -10.34 -6.21 -20.39
N PHE A 107 -9.13 -6.34 -20.95
CA PHE A 107 -8.80 -5.74 -22.25
C PHE A 107 -9.54 -6.39 -23.41
N HIS A 108 -9.67 -7.73 -23.42
CA HIS A 108 -10.45 -8.47 -24.40
C HIS A 108 -11.93 -8.06 -24.34
N ASN A 109 -12.51 -8.02 -23.15
CA ASN A 109 -13.89 -7.57 -22.94
C ASN A 109 -14.10 -6.14 -23.44
N TYR A 110 -13.14 -5.25 -23.15
CA TYR A 110 -13.14 -3.90 -23.68
C TYR A 110 -13.13 -3.89 -25.21
N LEU A 111 -12.21 -4.62 -25.85
CA LEU A 111 -12.16 -4.72 -27.32
C LEU A 111 -13.45 -5.27 -27.92
N THR A 112 -14.05 -6.30 -27.32
CA THR A 112 -15.33 -6.87 -27.80
C THR A 112 -16.52 -5.93 -27.60
N SER A 113 -16.42 -4.98 -26.67
CA SER A 113 -17.47 -3.96 -26.44
C SER A 113 -17.39 -2.78 -27.39
N LEU A 114 -16.28 -2.62 -28.13
CA LEU A 114 -16.12 -1.54 -29.10
C LEU A 114 -16.93 -1.83 -30.36
N ASP A 115 -17.63 -0.80 -30.84
CA ASP A 115 -18.42 -0.89 -32.07
C ASP A 115 -18.26 0.38 -32.92
N ALA A 116 -18.44 0.21 -34.24
CA ALA A 116 -18.35 1.27 -35.24
C ALA A 116 -19.70 1.98 -35.47
N THR A 117 -20.77 1.52 -34.83
CA THR A 117 -22.13 2.05 -35.00
C THR A 117 -22.39 3.34 -34.22
N ALA A 118 -23.39 4.09 -34.67
CA ALA A 118 -23.86 5.30 -34.00
C ALA A 118 -24.48 5.01 -32.62
N SER A 119 -25.05 3.82 -32.41
CA SER A 119 -25.65 3.39 -31.12
C SER A 119 -24.59 3.19 -30.02
N SER A 120 -23.35 2.85 -30.39
CA SER A 120 -22.19 2.79 -29.50
C SER A 120 -21.38 4.10 -29.50
N ASP A 121 -21.94 5.19 -30.06
CA ASP A 121 -21.30 6.51 -30.12
C ASP A 121 -19.88 6.43 -30.73
N TYR A 122 -19.72 5.59 -31.77
CA TYR A 122 -18.47 5.34 -32.49
C TYR A 122 -17.28 5.03 -31.57
N SER A 123 -17.53 4.27 -30.49
CA SER A 123 -16.54 3.92 -29.46
C SER A 123 -15.25 3.34 -30.03
N LEU A 124 -15.32 2.53 -31.09
CA LEU A 124 -14.15 1.97 -31.78
C LEU A 124 -13.25 3.06 -32.39
N TRP A 125 -13.83 4.05 -33.07
CA TRP A 125 -13.05 5.16 -33.64
C TRP A 125 -12.45 6.02 -32.53
N LYS A 126 -13.21 6.29 -31.46
CA LYS A 126 -12.71 7.08 -30.31
C LYS A 126 -11.53 6.39 -29.63
N ALA A 127 -11.58 5.07 -29.48
CA ALA A 127 -10.50 4.27 -28.92
C ALA A 127 -9.24 4.30 -29.80
N THR A 128 -9.42 4.17 -31.12
CA THR A 128 -8.31 4.01 -32.07
C THR A 128 -7.69 5.33 -32.54
N ARG A 129 -8.41 6.46 -32.54
CA ARG A 129 -7.91 7.76 -33.04
C ARG A 129 -6.65 8.27 -32.35
N ARG A 130 -6.39 7.82 -31.12
CA ARG A 130 -5.19 8.20 -30.34
C ARG A 130 -3.97 7.31 -30.63
N LEU A 131 -4.14 6.21 -31.35
CA LEU A 131 -3.06 5.30 -31.70
C LEU A 131 -2.20 5.96 -32.78
N LYS A 132 -0.94 6.25 -32.44
CA LYS A 132 0.04 6.75 -33.40
C LYS A 132 0.47 5.62 -34.33
N ARG A 133 0.72 5.94 -35.59
CA ARG A 133 1.39 4.99 -36.49
C ARG A 133 2.75 4.59 -35.89
N PRO A 134 3.09 3.29 -35.88
CA PRO A 134 4.42 2.86 -35.47
C PRO A 134 5.45 3.52 -36.39
N VAL A 135 6.48 4.11 -35.79
CA VAL A 135 7.61 4.68 -36.54
C VAL A 135 8.48 3.51 -36.98
N ASN A 136 8.50 3.22 -38.28
CA ASN A 136 9.47 2.31 -38.86
C ASN A 136 10.84 3.00 -38.84
N VAL A 137 11.67 2.64 -37.85
CA VAL A 137 13.09 3.00 -37.85
C VAL A 137 13.80 2.05 -38.82
N SER A 138 14.05 2.53 -40.04
CA SER A 138 14.97 1.85 -40.95
C SER A 138 16.40 1.99 -40.39
N PRO A 139 17.15 0.89 -40.21
CA PRO A 139 18.54 0.97 -39.79
C PRO A 139 19.38 1.70 -40.86
N PRO A 140 20.47 2.38 -40.48
CA PRO A 140 21.36 3.04 -41.43
C PRO A 140 22.08 2.00 -42.31
N ILE A 141 22.22 2.33 -43.60
CA ILE A 141 22.87 1.52 -44.65
C ILE A 141 24.38 1.49 -44.44
#